data_AF-A0A8B7EP86-F1
#
_entry.id   AF-A0A8B7EP86-F1
#
_cell.length_a   1.000
_cell.length_b   1.000
_cell.length_c   1.000
_cell.angle_alpha   90.00
_cell.angle_beta   90.00
_cell.angle_gamma   90.00
#
_symmetry.space_group_name_H-M   'P 1'
#
loop_
_entity.id
_entity.type
_entity.pdbx_description
1 polymer ?
#
loop_
_entity_poly.entity_id
_entity_poly.type
_entity_poly.pdbx_seq_one_letter_code
_entity_poly.pdbx_strand_id
1 'polypeptide(L)'
;MPEPASKGATISKKGFKKAATKTQKKEGKKRKRCRKESYSIYIYKVLKQVHPDTGISSKAMSIMNSFVSDIFERIAGESSRLAHYNKHSTITSREIQTAVRLLLPGELAKHAVSEGTKAVTKYTSSK
;
A
#
# COMPACT_ATOMS: atom_id res chain seq x y z
N MET A 1 37.84 -20.65 43.20
CA MET A 1 38.26 -19.91 41.98
C MET A 1 38.13 -20.87 40.80
N PRO A 2 37.06 -20.78 39.99
CA PRO A 2 36.83 -21.70 38.87
C PRO A 2 37.51 -21.22 37.57
N GLU A 3 37.91 -22.21 36.76
CA GLU A 3 38.52 -22.09 35.43
C GLU A 3 37.61 -21.44 34.35
N PRO A 4 38.19 -20.90 33.26
CA PRO A 4 37.45 -20.21 32.21
C PRO A 4 36.88 -21.19 31.17
N ALA A 5 35.55 -21.18 30.98
CA ALA A 5 34.88 -21.98 29.95
C ALA A 5 35.00 -21.36 28.55
N SER A 6 35.61 -22.12 27.65
CA SER A 6 35.78 -21.83 26.22
C SER A 6 34.47 -21.95 25.43
N LYS A 7 34.30 -20.97 24.54
CA LYS A 7 33.43 -20.87 23.35
C LYS A 7 32.94 -22.20 22.77
N GLY A 8 31.64 -22.28 22.51
CA GLY A 8 31.02 -23.27 21.62
C GLY A 8 29.69 -22.76 21.08
N ALA A 9 29.70 -22.21 19.85
CA ALA A 9 28.53 -21.72 19.15
C ALA A 9 27.55 -22.87 18.88
N THR A 10 26.33 -22.79 19.43
CA THR A 10 25.24 -23.69 19.06
C THR A 10 24.66 -23.28 17.71
N ILE A 11 25.03 -24.02 16.68
CA ILE A 11 24.48 -23.96 15.32
C ILE A 11 22.99 -24.32 15.38
N SER A 12 22.11 -23.33 15.23
CA SER A 12 20.67 -23.53 15.11
C SER A 12 20.35 -24.25 13.80
N LYS A 13 20.06 -25.55 13.89
CA LYS A 13 19.65 -26.41 12.77
C LYS A 13 18.38 -25.85 12.10
N LYS A 14 18.52 -25.51 10.82
CA LYS A 14 17.46 -25.17 9.85
C LYS A 14 16.31 -26.18 9.93
N GLY A 15 15.16 -25.72 10.43
CA GLY A 15 13.91 -26.48 10.45
C GLY A 15 13.36 -26.71 9.03
N PHE A 16 12.92 -27.95 8.81
CA PHE A 16 12.42 -28.51 7.56
C PHE A 16 11.24 -27.75 6.94
N LYS A 17 11.21 -27.73 5.60
CA LYS A 17 10.13 -27.21 4.75
C LYS A 17 8.79 -27.87 5.12
N LYS A 18 7.79 -27.08 5.54
CA LYS A 18 6.39 -27.53 5.60
C LYS A 18 5.89 -27.78 4.18
N ALA A 19 5.51 -29.03 3.91
CA ALA A 19 4.86 -29.45 2.67
C ALA A 19 3.52 -28.72 2.52
N ALA A 20 3.28 -28.18 1.31
CA ALA A 20 2.04 -27.50 0.98
C ALA A 20 0.88 -28.50 0.91
N THR A 21 -0.04 -28.42 1.87
CA THR A 21 -1.31 -29.16 1.83
C THR A 21 -2.20 -28.60 0.72
N LYS A 22 -2.53 -29.43 -0.28
CA LYS A 22 -3.54 -29.17 -1.32
C LYS A 22 -4.85 -28.75 -0.65
N THR A 23 -5.28 -27.51 -0.90
CA THR A 23 -6.58 -27.03 -0.43
C THR A 23 -7.68 -27.66 -1.27
N GLN A 24 -8.54 -28.47 -0.64
CA GLN A 24 -9.73 -29.04 -1.27
C GLN A 24 -10.67 -27.92 -1.74
N LYS A 25 -11.13 -28.03 -2.99
CA LYS A 25 -12.06 -27.11 -3.64
C LYS A 25 -13.45 -27.29 -3.01
N LYS A 26 -13.84 -26.39 -2.10
CA LYS A 26 -15.23 -26.30 -1.62
C LYS A 26 -16.13 -25.82 -2.77
N GLU A 27 -16.74 -26.75 -3.48
CA GLU A 27 -17.96 -26.51 -4.27
C GLU A 27 -19.07 -26.03 -3.33
N GLY A 28 -19.84 -25.01 -3.77
CA GLY A 28 -21.04 -24.56 -3.05
C GLY A 28 -20.99 -23.16 -2.43
N LYS A 29 -20.19 -22.21 -2.92
CA LYS A 29 -20.43 -20.78 -2.65
C LYS A 29 -20.88 -20.08 -3.92
N LYS A 30 -22.14 -19.60 -3.92
CA LYS A 30 -22.70 -18.63 -4.89
C LYS A 30 -21.57 -17.71 -5.33
N ARG A 31 -21.28 -17.67 -6.65
CA ARG A 31 -20.21 -16.87 -7.27
C ARG A 31 -20.02 -15.59 -6.45
N LYS A 32 -18.92 -15.50 -5.69
CA LYS A 32 -18.57 -14.25 -5.00
C LYS A 32 -18.65 -13.19 -6.09
N ARG A 33 -19.61 -12.27 -5.96
CA ARG A 33 -19.71 -11.07 -6.79
C ARG A 33 -18.28 -10.54 -6.87
N CYS A 34 -17.71 -10.45 -8.08
CA CYS A 34 -16.37 -9.88 -8.25
C CYS A 34 -16.32 -8.62 -7.40
N ARG A 35 -15.50 -8.64 -6.34
CA ARG A 35 -15.43 -7.53 -5.41
C ARG A 35 -14.91 -6.39 -6.24
N LYS A 36 -15.78 -5.44 -6.59
CA LYS A 36 -15.39 -4.24 -7.31
C LYS A 36 -14.33 -3.58 -6.44
N GLU A 37 -13.10 -3.54 -6.93
CA GLU A 37 -12.02 -2.86 -6.23
C GLU A 37 -12.43 -1.40 -6.10
N SER A 38 -12.54 -0.94 -4.86
CA SER A 38 -13.06 0.38 -4.53
C SER A 38 -12.34 0.91 -3.30
N TYR A 39 -12.12 2.21 -3.32
CA TYR A 39 -11.53 2.97 -2.23
C TYR A 39 -12.51 3.26 -1.08
N SER A 40 -13.77 2.82 -1.19
CA SER A 40 -14.86 3.16 -0.24
C SER A 40 -14.50 2.89 1.23
N ILE A 41 -13.80 1.80 1.53
CA ILE A 41 -13.40 1.45 2.91
C ILE A 41 -12.41 2.49 3.46
N TYR A 42 -11.46 2.94 2.64
CA TYR A 42 -10.44 3.90 3.05
C TYR A 42 -11.03 5.31 3.16
N ILE A 43 -11.91 5.68 2.23
CA ILE A 43 -12.66 6.94 2.29
C ILE A 43 -13.44 7.02 3.61
N TYR A 44 -14.13 5.94 3.98
CA TYR A 44 -14.88 5.89 5.25
C TYR A 44 -13.97 5.98 6.48
N LYS A 45 -12.82 5.27 6.47
CA LYS A 45 -11.84 5.33 7.56
C LYS A 45 -11.30 6.74 7.77
N VAL A 46 -10.92 7.43 6.69
CA VAL A 46 -10.43 8.81 6.75
C VAL A 46 -11.54 9.75 7.22
N LEU A 47 -12.76 9.60 6.70
CA LEU A 47 -13.91 10.41 7.12
C LEU A 47 -14.14 10.31 8.63
N LYS A 48 -14.13 9.11 9.21
CA LYS A 48 -14.33 8.93 10.66
C LYS A 48 -13.16 9.40 11.50
N GLN A 49 -11.97 9.48 10.93
CA GLN A 49 -10.81 10.08 11.61
C GLN A 49 -10.92 11.61 11.71
N VAL A 50 -11.50 12.28 10.69
CA VAL A 50 -11.63 13.75 10.67
C VAL A 50 -12.97 14.25 11.24
N HIS A 51 -14.06 13.49 11.02
CA HIS A 51 -15.41 13.82 11.45
C HIS A 51 -16.15 12.56 11.96
N PRO A 52 -16.00 12.22 13.25
CA PRO A 52 -16.59 11.02 13.84
C PRO A 52 -18.12 10.94 13.73
N ASP A 53 -18.81 12.07 13.84
CA ASP A 53 -20.27 12.13 13.90
C ASP A 53 -20.94 12.34 12.53
N THR A 54 -20.16 12.55 11.47
CA THR A 54 -20.67 12.80 10.13
C THR A 54 -20.78 11.51 9.31
N GLY A 55 -21.84 11.40 8.51
CA GLY A 55 -22.05 10.33 7.52
C GLY A 55 -21.80 10.81 6.09
N ILE A 56 -21.62 9.87 5.16
CA ILE A 56 -21.49 10.15 3.73
C ILE A 56 -22.56 9.37 2.96
N SER A 57 -23.25 10.04 2.03
CA SER A 57 -24.25 9.39 1.18
C SER A 57 -23.61 8.45 0.16
N SER A 58 -24.37 7.50 -0.38
CA SER A 58 -23.90 6.58 -1.42
C SER A 58 -23.46 7.30 -2.70
N LYS A 59 -24.17 8.38 -3.08
CA LYS A 59 -23.82 9.23 -4.23
C LYS A 59 -22.49 9.95 -3.99
N ALA A 60 -22.31 10.56 -2.81
CA ALA A 60 -21.06 11.22 -2.45
C ALA A 60 -19.88 10.23 -2.38
N MET A 61 -20.12 9.02 -1.84
CA MET A 61 -19.12 7.95 -1.82
C MET A 61 -18.67 7.57 -3.25
N SER A 62 -19.61 7.48 -4.20
CA SER A 62 -19.28 7.20 -5.60
C SER A 62 -18.43 8.31 -6.23
N ILE A 63 -18.76 9.58 -5.97
CA ILE A 63 -17.99 10.73 -6.45
C ILE A 63 -16.57 10.69 -5.89
N MET A 64 -16.42 10.47 -4.58
CA MET A 64 -15.12 10.36 -3.92
C MET A 64 -14.29 9.19 -4.47
N ASN A 65 -14.92 8.03 -4.72
CA ASN A 65 -14.22 6.90 -5.31
C ASN A 65 -13.70 7.23 -6.72
N SER A 66 -14.53 7.86 -7.57
CA SER A 66 -14.12 8.28 -8.91
C SER A 66 -13.02 9.35 -8.86
N PHE A 67 -13.08 10.29 -7.92
CA PHE A 67 -12.02 11.29 -7.72
C PHE A 67 -10.68 10.64 -7.41
N VAL A 68 -10.64 9.66 -6.50
CA VAL A 68 -9.40 8.93 -6.18
C VAL A 68 -8.88 8.17 -7.40
N SER A 69 -9.77 7.54 -8.17
CA SER A 69 -9.39 6.87 -9.43
C SER A 69 -8.77 7.82 -10.46
N ASP A 70 -9.38 8.99 -10.69
CA ASP A 70 -8.86 9.99 -11.65
C ASP A 70 -7.46 10.48 -11.24
N ILE A 71 -7.26 10.83 -9.96
CA ILE A 71 -5.94 11.25 -9.48
C ILE A 71 -4.92 10.11 -9.56
N PHE A 72 -5.32 8.88 -9.26
CA PHE A 72 -4.44 7.71 -9.37
C PHE A 72 -3.98 7.48 -10.81
N GLU A 73 -4.89 7.53 -11.79
CA GLU A 73 -4.57 7.36 -13.20
C GLU A 73 -3.62 8.46 -13.69
N ARG A 74 -3.82 9.70 -13.27
CA ARG A 74 -2.91 10.81 -13.59
C ARG A 74 -1.51 10.57 -13.01
N ILE A 75 -1.40 10.17 -11.74
CA ILE A 75 -0.11 9.89 -11.10
C ILE A 75 0.58 8.72 -11.80
N ALA A 76 -0.14 7.64 -12.09
CA ALA A 76 0.41 6.47 -12.78
C ALA A 76 0.91 6.81 -14.19
N GLY A 77 0.13 7.59 -14.95
CA GLY A 77 0.51 8.05 -16.28
C GLY A 77 1.77 8.91 -16.26
N GLU A 78 1.83 9.88 -15.34
CA GLU A 78 2.99 10.77 -15.24
C GLU A 78 4.23 10.03 -14.72
N SER A 79 4.06 9.09 -13.78
CA SER A 79 5.15 8.25 -13.28
C SER A 79 5.71 7.34 -14.37
N SER A 80 4.84 6.81 -15.23
CA SER A 80 5.24 6.02 -16.39
C SER A 80 6.07 6.86 -17.37
N ARG A 81 5.62 8.08 -17.69
CA ARG A 81 6.40 9.01 -18.54
C ARG A 81 7.78 9.30 -17.96
N LEU A 82 7.87 9.56 -16.64
CA LEU A 82 9.15 9.78 -15.96
C LEU A 82 10.08 8.56 -16.04
N ALA A 83 9.56 7.35 -15.85
CA ALA A 83 10.34 6.12 -16.02
C ALA A 83 10.87 5.98 -17.46
N HIS A 84 10.02 6.26 -18.45
CA HIS A 84 10.40 6.26 -19.86
C HIS A 84 11.48 7.29 -20.20
N TYR A 85 11.38 8.53 -19.67
CA TYR A 85 12.42 9.55 -19.86
C TYR A 85 13.76 9.12 -19.29
N ASN A 86 13.75 8.44 -18.13
CA ASN A 86 14.96 7.93 -17.52
C ASN A 86 15.45 6.61 -18.17
N LYS A 87 14.74 6.06 -19.15
CA LYS A 87 15.01 4.75 -19.79
C LYS A 87 14.93 3.55 -18.83
N HIS A 88 14.11 3.66 -17.79
CA HIS A 88 13.83 2.56 -16.87
C HIS A 88 12.55 1.83 -17.26
N SER A 89 12.56 0.50 -17.18
CA SER A 89 11.36 -0.35 -17.35
C SER A 89 10.57 -0.55 -16.06
N THR A 90 10.99 0.06 -14.96
CA THR A 90 10.39 -0.10 -13.63
C THR A 90 10.13 1.28 -13.03
N ILE A 91 8.89 1.50 -12.57
CA ILE A 91 8.51 2.71 -11.83
C ILE A 91 8.96 2.54 -10.38
N THR A 92 9.82 3.44 -9.89
CA THR A 92 10.29 3.45 -8.50
C THR A 92 9.50 4.45 -7.67
N SER A 93 9.71 4.45 -6.35
CA SER A 93 9.13 5.45 -5.45
C SER A 93 9.54 6.89 -5.81
N ARG A 94 10.69 7.08 -6.48
CA ARG A 94 11.16 8.39 -6.95
C ARG A 94 10.30 8.95 -8.08
N GLU A 95 9.92 8.12 -9.05
CA GLU A 95 9.01 8.54 -10.12
C GLU A 95 7.64 8.90 -9.55
N ILE A 96 7.09 8.09 -8.64
CA ILE A 96 5.81 8.39 -7.97
C ILE A 96 5.89 9.72 -7.22
N GLN A 97 6.93 9.94 -6.42
CA GLN A 97 7.10 11.16 -5.64
C GLN A 97 7.23 12.40 -6.53
N THR A 98 7.94 12.27 -7.65
CA THR A 98 8.13 13.37 -8.61
C THR A 98 6.83 13.65 -9.37
N ALA A 99 6.11 12.63 -9.82
CA ALA A 99 4.80 12.76 -10.46
C ALA A 99 3.79 13.48 -9.56
N VAL A 100 3.76 13.17 -8.26
CA VAL A 100 2.90 13.85 -7.29
C VAL A 100 3.23 15.35 -7.19
N ARG A 101 4.51 15.73 -7.23
CA ARG A 101 4.94 17.13 -7.23
C ARG A 101 4.60 17.88 -8.52
N LEU A 102 4.54 17.18 -9.65
CA LEU A 102 4.14 17.76 -10.93
C LEU A 102 2.62 17.97 -11.02
N LEU A 103 1.84 17.06 -10.45
CA LEU A 103 0.38 17.07 -10.55
C LEU A 103 -0.31 17.95 -9.49
N LEU A 104 0.29 18.11 -8.30
CA LEU A 104 -0.30 18.87 -7.21
C LEU A 104 0.42 20.21 -7.01
N PRO A 105 -0.31 21.34 -6.88
CA PRO A 105 0.31 22.64 -6.66
C PRO A 105 0.66 22.89 -5.18
N GLY A 106 1.74 23.64 -4.95
CA GLY A 106 2.04 24.30 -3.66
C GLY A 106 2.00 23.37 -2.43
N GLU A 107 1.20 23.76 -1.44
CA GLU A 107 1.07 23.04 -0.16
C GLU A 107 0.50 21.62 -0.32
N LEU A 108 -0.31 21.36 -1.35
CA LEU A 108 -0.85 20.02 -1.59
C LEU A 108 0.24 19.01 -1.93
N ALA A 109 1.23 19.41 -2.76
CA ALA A 109 2.37 18.55 -3.05
C ALA A 109 3.22 18.30 -1.81
N LYS A 110 3.44 19.31 -0.97
CA LYS A 110 4.22 19.17 0.27
C LYS A 110 3.56 18.17 1.22
N HIS A 111 2.26 18.29 1.45
CA HIS A 111 1.51 17.36 2.29
C HIS A 111 1.47 15.95 1.69
N ALA A 112 1.13 15.81 0.41
CA ALA A 112 1.05 14.50 -0.24
C ALA A 112 2.37 13.74 -0.20
N VAL A 113 3.49 14.43 -0.44
CA VAL A 113 4.82 13.82 -0.37
C VAL A 113 5.19 13.46 1.07
N SER A 114 4.97 14.35 2.02
CA SER A 114 5.27 14.11 3.44
C SER A 114 4.49 12.91 3.99
N GLU A 115 3.18 12.85 3.74
CA GLU A 115 2.33 11.74 4.14
C GLU A 115 2.70 10.44 3.43
N GLY A 116 3.05 10.51 2.13
CA GLY A 116 3.53 9.36 1.37
C GLY A 116 4.79 8.75 1.98
N THR A 117 5.79 9.57 2.33
CA THR A 117 7.03 9.08 2.97
C THR A 117 6.76 8.45 4.33
N LYS A 118 5.92 9.07 5.18
CA LYS A 118 5.51 8.50 6.48
C LYS A 118 4.82 7.14 6.30
N ALA A 119 3.94 7.02 5.31
CA ALA A 119 3.22 5.79 5.04
C ALA A 119 4.17 4.64 4.65
N VAL A 120 5.22 4.92 3.87
CA VAL A 120 6.24 3.92 3.52
C VAL A 120 6.97 3.41 4.76
N THR A 121 7.39 4.30 5.66
CA THR A 121 8.04 3.91 6.93
C THR A 121 7.10 3.07 7.81
N LYS A 122 5.82 3.46 7.90
CA LYS A 122 4.84 2.67 8.64
C LYS A 122 4.66 1.28 8.04
N TYR A 123 4.55 1.19 6.72
CA TYR A 123 4.38 -0.08 6.01
C TYR A 123 5.54 -1.04 6.24
N THR A 124 6.78 -0.55 6.20
CA THR A 124 7.96 -1.39 6.45
C THR A 124 8.07 -1.84 7.90
N SER A 125 7.64 -1.01 8.87
CA SER A 125 7.68 -1.35 10.31
C SER A 125 6.60 -2.31 10.80
N SER A 126 5.48 -2.45 10.07
CA SER A 126 4.30 -3.20 10.54
C SER A 126 4.30 -4.68 10.11
N LYS A 127 5.48 -5.25 9.80
CA LYS A 127 5.63 -6.62 9.30
C LYS A 127 6.06 -7.59 10.40
#